data_AF-A0A842YCU1-F1
#
_entry.id   AF-A0A842YCU1-F1
#
_cell.length_a   1.000
_cell.length_b   1.000
_cell.length_c   1.000
_cell.angle_alpha   90.00
_cell.angle_beta   90.00
_cell.angle_gamma   90.00
#
_symmetry.space_group_name_H-M   'P 1'
#
loop_
_entity.id
_entity.type
_entity.pdbx_description
1 polymer ?
#
loop_
_entity_poly.entity_id
_entity_poly.type
_entity_poly.pdbx_seq_one_letter_code
_entity_poly.pdbx_strand_id
1 'polypeptide(L)'
;MVEYVFILGSNWLLSIAELLVYVRNRGYEAIVFDHSRHAVILDFKEKLSLDDVMEMQGSLGGCYKIGRVIQTYNIIIPTNAYPT
;
A
#
# COMPACT_ATOMS: atom_id res chain seq x y z
N MET A 1 9.16 -1.28 -10.86
CA MET A 1 8.14 -0.61 -10.06
C MET A 1 6.88 -1.46 -10.11
N VAL A 2 6.51 -1.96 -8.94
CA VAL A 2 5.38 -2.87 -8.72
C VAL A 2 4.62 -2.32 -7.52
N GLU A 3 3.36 -1.98 -7.76
CA GLU A 3 2.49 -1.38 -6.75
C GLU A 3 1.81 -2.47 -5.91
N TYR A 4 1.81 -2.25 -4.59
CA TYR A 4 1.09 -3.07 -3.62
C TYR A 4 0.17 -2.18 -2.79
N VAL A 5 -1.08 -2.62 -2.64
CA VAL A 5 -2.08 -1.99 -1.79
C VAL A 5 -2.13 -2.70 -0.45
N PHE A 6 -2.14 -1.92 0.62
CA PHE A 6 -2.20 -2.36 2.00
C PHE A 6 -3.51 -1.86 2.60
N ILE A 7 -4.35 -2.78 3.05
CA ILE A 7 -5.62 -2.46 3.70
C ILE A 7 -5.35 -2.16 5.18
N LEU A 8 -5.63 -0.94 5.59
CA LEU A 8 -5.29 -0.40 6.90
C LEU A 8 -6.37 -0.73 7.95
N GLY A 9 -5.91 -0.84 9.19
CA GLY A 9 -6.75 -0.89 10.38
C GLY A 9 -7.38 0.45 10.74
N SER A 10 -8.13 0.45 11.84
CA SER A 10 -8.84 1.63 12.35
C SER A 10 -7.91 2.80 12.69
N ASN A 11 -6.70 2.54 13.18
CA ASN A 11 -5.67 3.55 13.42
C ASN A 11 -4.71 3.68 12.23
N TRP A 12 -5.25 4.19 11.12
CA TRP A 12 -4.55 4.25 9.82
C TRP A 12 -3.20 5.00 9.86
N LEU A 13 -3.07 6.05 10.66
CA LEU A 13 -1.83 6.81 10.83
C LEU A 13 -0.71 5.94 11.42
N LEU A 14 -1.05 5.20 12.48
CA LEU A 14 -0.10 4.29 13.12
C LEU A 14 0.23 3.10 12.20
N SER A 15 -0.77 2.57 11.51
CA SER A 15 -0.60 1.48 10.54
C SER A 15 0.35 1.86 9.39
N ILE A 16 0.23 3.07 8.85
CA ILE A 16 1.16 3.57 7.82
C ILE A 16 2.56 3.73 8.41
N ALA A 17 2.68 4.29 9.62
CA ALA A 17 3.98 4.47 10.27
C ALA A 17 4.68 3.12 10.52
N GLU A 18 3.95 2.12 11.02
CA GLU A 18 4.43 0.74 11.20
C GLU A 18 4.93 0.15 9.88
N LEU A 19 4.13 0.26 8.82
CA LEU A 19 4.49 -0.23 7.48
C LEU A 19 5.78 0.43 6.95
N LEU A 20 5.89 1.76 7.04
CA LEU A 20 7.08 2.48 6.56
C LEU A 20 8.34 2.09 7.35
N VAL A 21 8.21 1.90 8.66
CA VAL A 21 9.31 1.41 9.50
C VAL A 21 9.68 -0.02 9.13
N TYR A 22 8.71 -0.91 8.93
CA TYR A 22 8.94 -2.29 8.52
C TYR A 22 9.71 -2.36 7.19
N VAL A 23 9.22 -1.63 6.18
CA VAL A 23 9.82 -1.57 4.84
C VAL A 23 11.26 -1.08 4.92
N ARG A 24 11.50 0.02 5.64
CA ARG A 24 12.84 0.59 5.81
C ARG A 24 13.79 -0.36 6.54
N ASN A 25 13.34 -0.98 7.64
CA ASN A 25 14.17 -1.87 8.44
C ASN A 25 14.58 -3.15 7.70
N ARG A 26 13.76 -3.59 6.75
CA ARG A 26 14.03 -4.76 5.88
C ARG A 26 14.84 -4.40 4.63
N GLY A 27 15.15 -3.13 4.42
CA GLY A 27 15.93 -2.66 3.27
C GLY A 27 15.16 -2.61 1.95
N TYR A 28 13.83 -2.65 1.99
CA TYR A 28 13.02 -2.52 0.79
C TYR A 28 13.08 -1.09 0.26
N GLU A 29 13.32 -0.94 -1.05
CA GLU A 29 13.17 0.33 -1.75
C GLU A 29 11.69 0.50 -2.17
N ALA A 30 10.92 1.25 -1.36
CA ALA A 30 9.52 1.56 -1.66
C ALA A 30 9.16 3.01 -1.37
N ILE A 31 8.20 3.55 -2.13
CA ILE A 31 7.72 4.93 -2.04
C ILE A 31 6.20 4.90 -1.87
N VAL A 32 5.65 5.80 -1.03
CA VAL A 32 4.19 5.99 -0.94
C VAL A 32 3.69 6.61 -2.24
N PHE A 33 2.85 5.88 -2.96
CA PHE A 33 2.25 6.34 -4.22
C PHE A 33 0.95 7.10 -3.96
N ASP A 34 0.06 6.52 -3.16
CA ASP A 34 -1.23 7.12 -2.80
C ASP A 34 -1.70 6.56 -1.45
N HIS A 35 -2.59 7.28 -0.77
CA HIS A 35 -3.15 6.82 0.50
C HIS A 35 -4.54 7.39 0.79
N SER A 36 -5.25 6.69 1.66
CA SER A 36 -6.51 7.10 2.26
C SER A 36 -6.52 6.68 3.73
N ARG A 37 -7.67 6.87 4.40
CA ARG A 37 -7.87 6.35 5.76
C ARG A 37 -8.04 4.81 5.82
N HIS A 38 -8.22 4.15 4.68
CA HIS A 38 -8.51 2.71 4.62
C HIS A 38 -7.45 1.90 3.90
N ALA A 39 -6.64 2.55 3.05
CA ALA A 39 -5.62 1.87 2.27
C ALA A 39 -4.44 2.79 1.98
N VAL A 40 -3.26 2.21 1.83
CA VAL A 40 -2.06 2.87 1.29
C VAL A 40 -1.51 2.04 0.14
N ILE A 41 -1.03 2.70 -0.89
CA ILE A 41 -0.36 2.09 -2.03
C ILE A 41 1.12 2.44 -1.93
N LEU A 42 1.97 1.41 -1.89
CA LEU A 42 3.41 1.56 -2.00
C LEU A 42 3.87 1.04 -3.36
N ASP A 43 4.72 1.82 -4.02
CA ASP A 43 5.44 1.38 -5.20
C ASP A 43 6.80 0.82 -4.77
N PHE A 44 7.00 -0.47 -5.00
CA PHE A 44 8.25 -1.17 -4.72
C PHE A 44 9.10 -1.25 -5.99
N LYS A 45 10.41 -1.05 -5.83
CA LYS A 45 11.36 -1.22 -6.94
C LYS A 45 11.33 -2.64 -7.51
N GLU A 46 11.30 -3.62 -6.63
CA GLU A 46 11.32 -5.05 -6.94
C GLU A 46 9.97 -5.72 -6.65
N LYS A 47 9.70 -6.82 -7.36
CA LYS A 47 8.49 -7.61 -7.14
C LYS A 47 8.69 -8.48 -5.91
N LEU A 48 7.83 -8.33 -4.91
CA LEU A 48 7.79 -9.19 -3.73
C LEU A 48 7.34 -10.61 -4.13
N SER A 49 7.99 -11.61 -3.57
CA SER A 49 7.53 -12.99 -3.65
C SER A 49 6.24 -13.20 -2.84
N LEU A 50 5.55 -14.32 -3.04
CA LEU A 50 4.37 -14.62 -2.25
C LEU A 50 4.71 -14.76 -0.76
N ASP A 51 5.86 -15.37 -0.46
CA ASP A 51 6.33 -15.58 0.91
C ASP A 51 6.65 -14.24 1.59
N ASP A 52 7.28 -13.30 0.88
CA ASP A 52 7.53 -11.95 1.40
C ASP A 52 6.23 -11.23 1.75
N VAL A 53 5.22 -11.35 0.88
CA VAL A 53 3.90 -10.74 1.11
C VAL A 53 3.20 -11.38 2.31
N MET A 54 3.26 -12.70 2.45
CA MET A 54 2.67 -13.42 3.58
C MET A 54 3.37 -13.08 4.90
N GLU A 55 4.70 -13.02 4.90
CA GLU A 55 5.49 -12.63 6.06
C GLU A 55 5.20 -11.19 6.48
N MET A 56 5.16 -10.28 5.50
CA MET A 56 4.84 -8.87 5.73
C MET A 56 3.44 -8.71 6.32
N GLN A 57 2.43 -9.39 5.75
CA GLN A 57 1.07 -9.35 6.28
C GLN A 57 0.98 -9.91 7.70
N GLY A 58 1.74 -10.96 8.03
CA GLY A 58 1.79 -11.52 9.37
C GLY A 58 2.53 -10.65 10.40
N SER A 59 3.42 -9.77 9.93
CA SER A 59 4.26 -8.92 10.80
C SER A 59 3.63 -7.58 11.15
N LEU A 60 2.65 -7.11 10.36
CA LEU A 60 2.02 -5.79 10.50
C LEU A 60 0.74 -5.91 11.32
N GLY A 61 0.74 -5.39 12.55
CA GLY A 61 -0.44 -5.40 13.42
C GLY A 61 -1.56 -4.46 12.92
N GLY A 62 -1.18 -3.41 12.18
CA GLY A 62 -2.08 -2.40 11.64
C GLY A 62 -2.56 -2.64 10.20
N CYS A 63 -2.16 -3.73 9.55
CA CYS A 63 -2.51 -4.03 8.16
C CYS A 63 -3.28 -5.36 8.05
N TYR A 64 -4.50 -5.33 7.51
CA TYR A 64 -5.34 -6.52 7.42
C TYR A 64 -5.03 -7.40 6.21
N LYS A 65 -4.77 -6.78 5.06
CA LYS A 65 -4.52 -7.49 3.80
C LYS A 65 -3.57 -6.72 2.90
N ILE A 66 -2.78 -7.47 2.15
CA ILE A 66 -1.89 -6.95 1.10
C ILE A 66 -2.34 -7.51 -0.25
N GLY A 67 -2.40 -6.65 -1.26
CA GLY A 67 -2.72 -7.03 -2.64
C GLY A 67 -1.76 -6.39 -3.63
N ARG A 68 -1.49 -7.06 -4.74
CA ARG A 68 -0.78 -6.45 -5.86
C ARG A 68 -1.75 -5.64 -6.69
N VAL A 69 -1.40 -4.40 -7.02
CA VAL A 69 -2.18 -3.58 -7.93
C VAL A 69 -1.94 -4.07 -9.36
N ILE A 70 -3.03 -4.41 -10.05
CA ILE A 70 -2.98 -4.88 -11.45
C ILE A 70 -3.23 -3.73 -12.41
N GLN A 71 -4.06 -2.77 -12.01
CA GLN A 71 -4.43 -1.63 -12.83
C GLN A 71 -4.91 -0.47 -11.97
N THR A 72 -4.55 0.75 -12.36
CA THR A 72 -4.99 2.01 -11.74
C THR A 72 -5.73 2.87 -12.75
N TYR A 73 -6.62 3.71 -12.23
CA TYR A 73 -7.39 4.68 -13.03
C TYR A 73 -7.40 6.01 -12.30
N ASN A 74 -7.19 7.10 -13.03
CA ASN A 74 -7.21 8.44 -12.44
C ASN A 74 -8.66 8.89 -12.20
N ILE A 75 -9.03 9.07 -10.92
CA ILE A 75 -10.38 9.47 -10.51
C ILE A 75 -10.78 10.86 -11.01
N ILE A 76 -9.82 11.74 -11.31
CA ILE A 76 -10.09 13.09 -11.84
C ILE A 76 -10.78 13.00 -13.21
N ILE A 77 -10.46 11.98 -14.02
CA ILE A 77 -11.03 11.81 -15.36
C ILE A 77 -12.57 11.69 -15.30
N PRO A 78 -13.17 10.73 -14.58
CA PRO A 78 -14.62 10.65 -14.46
C PRO A 78 -15.24 11.83 -13.71
N THR A 79 -14.56 12.41 -12.71
CA THR A 79 -15.06 13.60 -12.00
C THR A 79 -15.20 14.80 -12.92
N ASN A 80 -14.23 15.04 -13.81
CA ASN A 80 -14.28 16.14 -14.77
C ASN A 80 -15.26 15.88 -15.93
N ALA A 81 -15.50 14.61 -16.27
CA ALA A 81 -16.46 14.24 -17.31
C ALA A 81 -17.93 14.43 -16.87
N TYR A 82 -18.20 14.33 -15.56
CA TYR A 82 -19.53 14.51 -14.97
C TYR A 82 -19.49 15.51 -13.79
N PRO A 83 -19.27 16.82 -14.06
CA PRO A 83 -19.26 17.84 -13.02
C PRO A 83 -20.67 17.99 -12.42
N THR A 84 -20.79 17.85 -11.10
CA THR A 84 -22.00 18.16 -10.30
C THR A 84 -22.15 19.63 -10.01
#